data_AF-A0A9D4CAA8-F1
#
_entry.id   AF-A0A9D4CAA8-F1
#
_cell.length_a   1.000
_cell.length_b   1.000
_cell.length_c   1.000
_cell.angle_alpha   90.00
_cell.angle_beta   90.00
_cell.angle_gamma   90.00
#
_symmetry.space_group_name_H-M   'P 1'
#
loop_
_entity.id
_entity.type
_entity.pdbx_description
1 polymer ?
#
loop_
_entity_poly.entity_id
_entity_poly.type
_entity_poly.pdbx_seq_one_letter_code
_entity_poly.pdbx_strand_id
1 'polypeptide(L)'
;MGRECVEIYDSFVWMPEVLADEDNGIANRPAEDRYYLDTVLTKFDHHFDVHNFRNIKRQEFLNSKRGQLSVMDYIEELQRKAEYCQYIAQKDGFICDMIINGDKRQKVFGKAHGNSSRPINIGKGDSNVSSHRTHKRSH
;
A
#
# COMPACT_ATOMS: atom_id res chain seq x y z
N MET A 1 12.65 31.39 1.21
CA MET A 1 11.70 31.27 2.34
C MET A 1 10.58 32.31 2.31
N GLY A 2 10.75 33.55 1.82
CA GLY A 2 9.69 34.58 1.90
C GLY A 2 8.76 34.76 0.70
N ARG A 3 9.14 34.31 -0.52
CA ARG A 3 8.32 34.55 -1.73
C ARG A 3 7.19 33.51 -1.92
N GLU A 4 7.45 32.24 -1.61
CA GLU A 4 6.42 31.19 -1.68
C GLU A 4 5.25 31.44 -0.71
N CYS A 5 5.50 32.01 0.47
CA CYS A 5 4.43 32.34 1.42
C CYS A 5 3.47 33.44 0.91
N VAL A 6 3.92 34.31 -0.01
CA VAL A 6 3.09 35.39 -0.58
C VAL A 6 2.17 34.82 -1.67
N GLU A 7 2.65 33.87 -2.47
CA GLU A 7 1.84 33.21 -3.52
C GLU A 7 0.62 32.46 -2.94
N ILE A 8 0.75 31.91 -1.73
CA ILE A 8 -0.34 31.16 -1.07
C ILE A 8 -1.43 32.12 -0.58
N TYR A 9 -1.06 33.24 0.05
CA TYR A 9 -2.04 34.22 0.53
C TYR A 9 -2.87 34.82 -0.62
N ASP A 10 -2.20 35.08 -1.75
CA ASP A 10 -2.84 35.61 -2.96
C ASP A 10 -3.73 34.58 -3.67
N SER A 11 -3.56 33.27 -3.37
CA SER A 11 -4.40 32.19 -3.92
C SER A 11 -5.75 32.04 -3.22
N PHE A 12 -5.95 32.67 -2.06
CA PHE A 12 -7.20 32.56 -1.32
C PHE A 12 -8.34 33.31 -2.01
N VAL A 13 -9.47 32.62 -2.17
CA VAL A 13 -10.71 33.25 -2.62
C VAL A 13 -11.38 33.89 -1.43
N TRP A 14 -11.52 35.22 -1.47
CA TRP A 14 -12.17 36.03 -0.43
C TRP A 14 -13.61 36.32 -0.84
N MET A 15 -14.57 36.04 0.05
CA MET A 15 -15.98 36.30 -0.24
C MET A 15 -16.24 37.81 -0.25
N PRO A 16 -16.83 38.34 -1.33
CA PRO A 16 -17.24 39.73 -1.39
C PRO A 16 -18.45 39.98 -0.48
N GLU A 17 -18.70 41.25 -0.17
CA GLU A 17 -19.94 41.68 0.45
C GLU A 17 -21.11 41.37 -0.49
N VAL A 18 -22.16 40.76 0.07
CA VAL A 18 -23.40 40.42 -0.64
C VAL A 18 -24.49 41.31 -0.08
N LEU A 19 -24.99 42.25 -0.88
CA LEU A 19 -26.14 43.06 -0.49
C LEU A 19 -27.41 42.19 -0.44
N ALA A 20 -28.34 42.53 0.45
CA ALA A 20 -29.64 41.88 0.47
C ALA A 20 -30.37 42.12 -0.85
N ASP A 21 -30.92 41.06 -1.41
CA ASP A 21 -31.81 41.10 -2.57
C ASP A 21 -33.09 40.38 -2.16
N GLU A 22 -34.09 41.16 -1.74
CA GLU A 22 -35.38 40.66 -1.27
C GLU A 22 -36.17 39.98 -2.39
N ASP A 23 -35.98 40.40 -3.64
CA ASP A 23 -36.66 39.85 -4.81
C ASP A 23 -36.15 38.44 -5.16
N ASN A 24 -34.88 38.16 -4.85
CA ASN A 24 -34.25 36.85 -5.05
C ASN A 24 -34.05 36.06 -3.74
N GLY A 25 -34.57 36.54 -2.61
CA GLY A 25 -34.46 35.89 -1.29
C GLY A 25 -33.03 35.77 -0.76
N ILE A 26 -32.11 36.66 -1.19
CA ILE A 26 -30.71 36.65 -0.79
C ILE A 26 -30.55 37.55 0.44
N ALA A 27 -30.07 36.98 1.54
CA ALA A 27 -29.76 37.72 2.76
C ALA A 27 -28.44 38.49 2.64
N ASN A 28 -28.36 39.67 3.27
CA ASN A 28 -27.12 40.43 3.37
C ASN A 28 -26.03 39.60 4.08
N ARG A 29 -24.85 39.53 3.47
CA ARG A 29 -23.64 38.93 4.07
C ARG A 29 -22.48 39.92 3.98
N PRO A 30 -21.81 40.26 5.11
CA PRO A 30 -20.62 41.10 5.07
C PRO A 30 -19.46 40.43 4.33
N ALA A 31 -18.57 41.23 3.75
CA ALA A 31 -17.32 40.74 3.15
C ALA A 31 -16.44 40.04 4.19
N GLU A 32 -15.65 39.07 3.74
CA GLU A 32 -14.58 38.51 4.55
C GLU A 32 -13.44 39.52 4.72
N ASP A 33 -13.02 39.75 5.97
CA ASP A 33 -11.89 40.63 6.28
C ASP A 33 -10.56 39.90 6.07
N ARG A 34 -9.74 40.41 5.14
CA ARG A 34 -8.44 39.84 4.80
C ARG A 34 -7.33 40.18 5.79
N TYR A 35 -7.57 41.15 6.66
CA TYR A 35 -6.63 41.63 7.67
C TYR A 35 -6.97 41.12 9.08
N TYR A 36 -8.12 40.46 9.24
CA TYR A 36 -8.48 39.80 10.47
C TYR A 36 -7.78 38.45 10.59
N LEU A 37 -6.96 38.30 11.63
CA LEU A 37 -6.06 37.16 11.79
C LEU A 37 -6.81 35.83 11.82
N ASP A 38 -7.93 35.72 12.53
CA ASP A 38 -8.66 34.45 12.62
C ASP A 38 -9.27 34.04 11.27
N THR A 39 -9.69 34.99 10.44
CA THR A 39 -10.22 34.70 9.09
C THR A 39 -9.11 34.16 8.19
N VAL A 40 -7.91 34.75 8.26
CA VAL A 40 -6.73 34.29 7.52
C VAL A 40 -6.34 32.88 7.98
N LEU A 41 -6.26 32.65 9.30
CA LEU A 41 -5.92 31.34 9.88
C LEU A 41 -6.95 30.28 9.50
N THR A 42 -8.25 30.59 9.56
CA THR A 42 -9.31 29.65 9.18
C THR A 42 -9.22 29.25 7.72
N LYS A 43 -8.93 30.19 6.81
CA LYS A 43 -8.70 29.86 5.39
C LYS A 43 -7.43 29.07 5.18
N PHE A 44 -6.37 29.40 5.91
CA PHE A 44 -5.10 28.69 5.85
C PHE A 44 -5.31 27.23 6.29
N ASP A 45 -5.95 27.01 7.42
CA ASP A 45 -6.31 25.68 7.91
C ASP A 45 -7.18 24.96 6.87
N HIS A 46 -8.26 25.57 6.38
CA HIS A 46 -9.09 24.95 5.34
C HIS A 46 -8.30 24.59 4.07
N HIS A 47 -7.34 25.43 3.65
CA HIS A 47 -6.53 25.21 2.47
C HIS A 47 -5.57 24.02 2.65
N PHE A 48 -4.93 23.90 3.81
CA PHE A 48 -3.91 22.86 4.05
C PHE A 48 -4.44 21.58 4.71
N ASP A 49 -5.51 21.66 5.48
CA ASP A 49 -6.06 20.54 6.25
C ASP A 49 -6.61 19.44 5.31
N VAL A 50 -7.14 19.84 4.15
CA VAL A 50 -7.57 18.90 3.10
C VAL A 50 -6.39 18.10 2.53
N HIS A 51 -5.21 18.72 2.38
CA HIS A 51 -4.01 18.05 1.87
C HIS A 51 -3.36 17.17 2.93
N ASN A 52 -3.33 17.61 4.19
CA ASN A 52 -2.84 16.81 5.30
C ASN A 52 -3.72 15.57 5.54
N PHE A 53 -5.04 15.73 5.57
CA PHE A 53 -5.97 14.61 5.73
C PHE A 53 -5.79 13.56 4.64
N ARG A 54 -5.68 13.99 3.36
CA ARG A 54 -5.46 13.06 2.23
C ARG A 54 -4.13 12.32 2.36
N ASN A 55 -3.05 13.02 2.72
CA ASN A 55 -1.74 12.40 2.88
C ASN A 55 -1.74 11.38 4.03
N ILE A 56 -2.39 11.70 5.15
CA ILE A 56 -2.59 10.79 6.28
C ILE A 56 -3.37 9.55 5.84
N LYS A 57 -4.49 9.71 5.11
CA LYS A 57 -5.27 8.58 4.62
C LYS A 57 -4.54 7.71 3.60
N ARG A 58 -3.74 8.31 2.73
CA ARG A 58 -2.84 7.58 1.83
C ARG A 58 -1.80 6.77 2.59
N GLN A 59 -1.22 7.33 3.65
CA GLN A 59 -0.29 6.59 4.50
C GLN A 59 -0.99 5.46 5.26
N GLU A 60 -2.18 5.68 5.82
CA GLU A 60 -2.99 4.62 6.44
C GLU A 60 -3.30 3.48 5.46
N PHE A 61 -3.63 3.82 4.21
CA PHE A 61 -3.86 2.85 3.15
C PHE A 61 -2.58 2.04 2.86
N LEU A 62 -1.46 2.70 2.58
CA LEU A 62 -0.19 2.03 2.26
C LEU A 62 0.40 1.22 3.43
N ASN A 63 0.11 1.61 4.67
CA ASN A 63 0.52 0.89 5.86
C ASN A 63 -0.41 -0.28 6.22
N SER A 64 -1.52 -0.46 5.49
CA SER A 64 -2.46 -1.55 5.73
C SER A 64 -1.81 -2.90 5.45
N LYS A 65 -2.04 -3.86 6.34
CA LYS A 65 -1.53 -5.23 6.24
C LYS A 65 -2.67 -6.19 6.53
N ARG A 66 -2.76 -7.29 5.79
CA ARG A 66 -3.80 -8.30 5.98
C ARG A 66 -3.85 -8.89 7.39
N GLY A 67 -2.70 -9.13 8.01
CA GLY A 67 -2.63 -9.72 9.36
C GLY A 67 -3.27 -11.11 9.41
N GLN A 68 -4.33 -11.25 10.20
CA GLN A 68 -5.13 -12.48 10.35
C GLN A 68 -6.49 -12.39 9.65
N LEU A 69 -6.79 -11.28 8.96
CA LEU A 69 -8.05 -11.08 8.27
C LEU A 69 -8.22 -12.10 7.14
N SER A 70 -9.48 -12.45 6.84
CA SER A 70 -9.77 -13.18 5.61
C SER A 70 -9.42 -12.28 4.41
N VAL A 71 -9.21 -12.90 3.25
CA VAL A 71 -8.90 -12.14 2.02
C VAL A 71 -10.04 -11.17 1.71
N MET A 72 -11.29 -11.59 1.92
CA MET A 72 -12.47 -10.78 1.60
C MET A 72 -12.58 -9.57 2.55
N ASP A 73 -12.38 -9.78 3.86
CA ASP A 73 -12.42 -8.68 4.84
C ASP A 73 -11.30 -7.67 4.58
N TYR A 74 -10.13 -8.15 4.16
CA TYR A 74 -9.01 -7.28 3.80
C TYR A 74 -9.29 -6.46 2.54
N ILE A 75 -9.94 -7.06 1.53
CA ILE A 75 -10.36 -6.35 0.32
C ILE A 75 -11.38 -5.25 0.67
N GLU A 76 -12.38 -5.55 1.50
CA GLU A 76 -13.37 -4.57 1.95
C GLU A 76 -12.70 -3.41 2.69
N GLU A 77 -11.74 -3.70 3.58
CA GLU A 77 -10.99 -2.68 4.30
C GLU A 77 -10.18 -1.77 3.36
N LEU A 78 -9.51 -2.35 2.36
CA LEU A 78 -8.74 -1.60 1.36
C LEU A 78 -9.66 -0.72 0.51
N GLN A 79 -10.81 -1.23 0.08
CA GLN A 79 -11.79 -0.45 -0.70
C GLN A 79 -12.28 0.77 0.09
N ARG A 80 -12.65 0.57 1.37
CA ARG A 80 -13.10 1.64 2.26
C ARG A 80 -12.01 2.70 2.48
N LYS A 81 -10.76 2.29 2.69
CA LYS A 81 -9.64 3.24 2.87
C LYS A 81 -9.28 3.99 1.59
N ALA A 82 -9.35 3.33 0.44
CA ALA A 82 -9.01 3.92 -0.85
C ALA A 82 -9.98 5.03 -1.29
N GLU A 83 -11.22 5.04 -0.81
CA GLU A 83 -12.19 6.12 -1.07
C GLU A 83 -11.68 7.50 -0.62
N TYR A 84 -11.04 7.55 0.55
CA TYR A 84 -10.52 8.80 1.12
C TYR A 84 -9.20 9.26 0.47
N CYS A 85 -8.55 8.39 -0.31
CA CYS A 85 -7.24 8.66 -0.90
C CYS A 85 -7.29 9.40 -2.24
N GLN A 86 -8.49 9.49 -2.85
CA GLN A 86 -8.74 10.12 -4.15
C GLN A 86 -7.75 9.68 -5.23
N TYR A 87 -7.57 8.36 -5.39
CA TYR A 87 -6.71 7.79 -6.45
C TYR A 87 -7.35 7.88 -7.86
N ILE A 88 -8.52 8.51 -7.99
CA ILE A 88 -9.27 8.71 -9.24
C ILE A 88 -9.39 7.36 -9.97
N ALA A 89 -8.87 7.24 -11.19
CA ALA A 89 -8.95 6.05 -12.02
C ALA A 89 -7.96 4.94 -11.61
N GLN A 90 -6.98 5.25 -10.76
CA GLN A 90 -5.94 4.29 -10.34
C GLN A 90 -6.31 3.53 -9.06
N LYS A 91 -7.49 3.79 -8.48
CA LYS A 91 -7.96 3.19 -7.23
C LYS A 91 -7.80 1.66 -7.24
N ASP A 92 -8.28 1.01 -8.30
CA ASP A 92 -8.29 -0.45 -8.39
C ASP A 92 -6.87 -1.03 -8.52
N GLY A 93 -5.99 -0.34 -9.25
CA GLY A 93 -4.58 -0.72 -9.37
C GLY A 93 -3.87 -0.73 -8.01
N PHE A 94 -4.05 0.35 -7.22
CA PHE A 94 -3.48 0.42 -5.87
C PHE A 94 -4.04 -0.64 -4.93
N ILE A 95 -5.34 -0.98 -5.03
CA ILE A 95 -5.93 -2.05 -4.24
C ILE A 95 -5.33 -3.41 -4.63
N CYS A 96 -5.20 -3.70 -5.93
CA CYS A 96 -4.53 -4.91 -6.41
C CYS A 96 -3.09 -5.02 -5.91
N ASP A 97 -2.32 -3.93 -5.98
CA ASP A 97 -0.95 -3.88 -5.47
C ASP A 97 -0.88 -4.16 -3.97
N MET A 98 -1.83 -3.63 -3.19
CA MET A 98 -1.91 -3.86 -1.74
C MET A 98 -2.31 -5.30 -1.39
N ILE A 99 -3.10 -5.96 -2.22
CA ILE A 99 -3.43 -7.39 -2.07
C ILE A 99 -2.18 -8.23 -2.35
N ILE A 100 -1.53 -8.02 -3.51
CA ILE A 100 -0.33 -8.76 -3.93
C ILE A 100 0.81 -8.58 -2.90
N ASN A 101 0.98 -7.37 -2.36
CA ASN A 101 2.01 -7.09 -1.36
C ASN A 101 1.62 -7.56 0.05
N GLY A 102 0.34 -7.47 0.40
CA GLY A 102 -0.20 -7.87 1.71
C GLY A 102 -0.25 -9.39 1.92
N ASP A 103 -0.34 -10.16 0.83
CA ASP A 103 -0.41 -11.62 0.82
C ASP A 103 0.96 -12.32 0.81
N LYS A 104 2.07 -11.61 1.03
CA LYS A 104 3.43 -12.19 1.11
C LYS A 104 3.63 -13.27 2.21
N ARG A 105 2.59 -13.64 2.96
CA ARG A 105 2.54 -14.87 3.77
C ARG A 105 2.11 -16.08 2.93
N GLN A 106 2.93 -16.48 1.97
CA GLN A 106 3.09 -17.89 1.55
C GLN A 106 4.23 -18.01 0.53
N LYS A 107 5.49 -17.77 0.96
CA LYS A 107 6.58 -18.58 0.41
C LYS A 107 6.44 -19.99 1.01
N VAL A 108 5.49 -20.77 0.52
CA VAL A 108 5.55 -22.23 0.60
C VAL A 108 6.14 -22.68 -0.72
N PHE A 109 7.45 -22.49 -0.86
CA PHE A 109 8.23 -23.19 -1.87
C PHE A 109 9.22 -24.07 -1.12
N GLY A 110 8.86 -25.36 -1.03
CA GLY A 110 9.77 -26.45 -0.73
C GLY A 110 10.28 -26.55 0.70
N LYS A 111 9.48 -27.13 1.61
CA LYS A 111 10.08 -28.11 2.52
C LYS A 111 10.61 -29.22 1.62
N ALA A 112 11.90 -29.17 1.30
CA ALA A 112 12.60 -30.37 0.88
C ALA A 112 12.49 -31.33 2.05
N HIS A 113 11.53 -32.27 1.96
CA HIS A 113 11.65 -33.52 2.68
C HIS A 113 13.05 -34.02 2.36
N GLY A 114 13.90 -34.08 3.39
CA GLY A 114 15.17 -34.78 3.33
C GLY A 114 14.88 -36.23 2.99
N ASN A 115 14.84 -36.51 1.69
CA ASN A 115 14.85 -37.85 1.18
C ASN A 115 16.12 -38.50 1.69
N SER A 116 15.92 -39.63 2.36
CA SER A 116 16.94 -40.59 2.71
C SER A 116 17.99 -40.69 1.60
N SER A 117 19.24 -40.39 1.92
CA SER A 117 20.39 -40.77 1.11
C SER A 117 20.38 -42.29 0.96
N ARG A 118 19.73 -42.80 -0.09
CA ARG A 118 20.02 -44.12 -0.65
C ARG A 118 21.13 -43.91 -1.68
N PRO A 119 22.30 -44.54 -1.53
CA PRO A 119 23.37 -44.40 -2.49
C PRO A 119 22.94 -44.99 -3.84
N ILE A 120 23.16 -44.22 -4.90
CA ILE A 120 22.98 -44.66 -6.29
C ILE A 120 24.11 -45.65 -6.59
N ASN A 121 23.77 -46.93 -6.59
CA ASN A 121 24.61 -48.01 -7.09
C ASN A 121 24.67 -47.90 -8.61
N ILE A 122 25.77 -47.34 -9.14
CA ILE A 122 26.06 -47.39 -10.58
C ILE A 122 26.66 -48.78 -10.85
N GLY A 123 25.78 -49.71 -11.21
CA GLY A 123 26.15 -51.02 -11.72
C GLY A 123 26.92 -50.89 -13.03
N LYS A 124 28.17 -51.35 -13.04
CA LYS A 124 28.89 -51.76 -14.24
C LYS A 124 28.93 -53.29 -14.26
N GLY A 125 28.03 -53.91 -15.02
CA GLY A 125 28.32 -55.16 -15.71
C GLY A 125 29.00 -54.83 -17.04
N ASP A 126 29.80 -55.66 -17.70
CA ASP A 126 30.21 -57.04 -17.48
C ASP A 126 31.52 -57.24 -18.24
N SER A 127 32.44 -58.03 -17.70
CA SER A 127 33.26 -58.97 -18.50
C SER A 127 34.04 -59.92 -17.60
N ASN A 128 33.39 -61.04 -17.28
CA ASN A 128 33.82 -62.41 -17.59
C ASN A 128 35.23 -62.95 -17.22
N VAL A 129 35.17 -64.14 -16.59
CA VAL A 129 36.07 -65.32 -16.70
C VAL A 129 37.22 -65.42 -15.69
N SER A 130 37.08 -66.27 -14.66
CA SER A 130 37.44 -67.72 -14.74
C SER A 130 37.53 -68.38 -13.37
N SER A 131 36.95 -69.57 -13.27
CA SER A 131 36.99 -70.50 -12.15
C SER A 131 38.41 -70.98 -11.79
N HIS A 132 38.72 -71.16 -10.49
CA HIS A 132 39.01 -72.50 -9.95
C HIS A 132 39.24 -72.55 -8.42
N ARG A 133 38.52 -73.51 -7.86
CA ARG A 133 38.65 -74.24 -6.60
C ARG A 133 40.07 -74.81 -6.42
N THR A 134 40.66 -74.73 -5.23
CA THR A 134 41.04 -75.90 -4.38
C THR A 134 41.84 -75.56 -3.11
N HIS A 135 41.45 -76.28 -2.06
CA HIS A 135 42.11 -76.71 -0.82
C HIS A 135 43.66 -76.67 -0.62
N LYS A 136 43.98 -76.41 0.66
CA LYS A 136 44.90 -77.12 1.60
C LYS A 136 46.44 -76.92 1.56
N ARG A 137 46.95 -76.82 2.81
CA ARG A 137 48.24 -77.25 3.39
C ARG A 137 49.46 -76.37 3.11
N SER A 138 50.06 -75.77 4.15
CA SER A 138 51.01 -76.37 5.12
C SER A 138 52.35 -76.72 4.48
N HIS A 139 53.37 -75.91 4.75
CA HIS A 139 54.67 -76.35 5.28
C HIS A 139 55.37 -75.17 5.96
#